data_AF-J4TED5-F1
#
_entry.id   AF-J4TED5-F1
#
_cell.length_a   1.000
_cell.length_b   1.000
_cell.length_c   1.000
_cell.angle_alpha   90.00
_cell.angle_beta   90.00
_cell.angle_gamma   90.00
#
_symmetry.space_group_name_H-M   'P 1'
#
loop_
_entity.id
_entity.type
_entity.pdbx_description
1 polymer ?
#
loop_
_entity_poly.entity_id
_entity_poly.type
_entity_poly.pdbx_seq_one_letter_code
_entity_poly.pdbx_strand_id
1 'polypeptide(L)' 'MLVYSGRLEDILTNIFNTAKTTAETYGLGTDYLAGANIAAFENVANAMIAQGIV' A
#
# COMPACT_ATOMS: atom_id res chain seq x y z
N MET A 1 -8.16 24.97 7.89
CA MET A 1 -7.31 24.18 8.80
C MET A 1 -7.82 22.76 9.00
N LEU A 2 -9.14 22.51 9.13
CA LEU A 2 -9.73 21.16 9.33
C LEU A 2 -9.62 20.21 8.11
N VAL A 3 -9.57 20.75 6.88
CA VAL A 3 -9.50 19.93 5.63
C VAL A 3 -8.24 19.07 5.55
N TYR A 4 -7.12 19.54 6.12
CA TYR A 4 -5.86 18.78 6.11
C TYR A 4 -5.90 17.57 7.05
N SER A 5 -6.65 17.65 8.17
CA SER A 5 -6.76 16.56 9.13
C SER A 5 -7.53 15.37 8.53
N GLY A 6 -8.67 15.63 7.87
CA GLY A 6 -9.47 14.57 7.25
C GLY A 6 -8.71 13.88 6.12
N ARG A 7 -8.01 14.64 5.28
CA ARG A 7 -7.17 14.05 4.22
C ARG A 7 -6.03 13.20 4.77
N LEU A 8 -5.41 13.61 5.87
CA LEU A 8 -4.36 12.81 6.51
C LEU A 8 -4.92 11.51 7.09
N GLU A 9 -6.08 11.57 7.75
CA GLU A 9 -6.78 10.41 8.30
C GLU A 9 -7.13 9.39 7.21
N ASP A 10 -7.64 9.86 6.06
CA ASP A 10 -7.95 9.01 4.91
C ASP A 10 -6.69 8.34 4.35
N ILE A 11 -5.60 9.10 4.21
CA ILE A 11 -4.31 8.56 3.72
C ILE A 11 -3.80 7.46 4.66
N LEU A 12 -3.79 7.71 5.97
CA LEU A 12 -3.32 6.73 6.95
C LEU A 12 -4.20 5.48 6.99
N THR A 13 -5.52 5.65 6.91
CA THR A 13 -6.48 4.54 6.84
C THR A 13 -6.24 3.68 5.59
N ASN A 14 -6.03 4.31 4.44
CA ASN A 14 -5.76 3.61 3.20
C ASN A 14 -4.42 2.86 3.22
N ILE A 15 -3.37 3.46 3.80
CA ILE A 15 -2.07 2.79 3.97
C ILE A 15 -2.23 1.53 4.83
N PHE A 16 -2.90 1.64 5.97
CA PHE A 16 -3.11 0.50 6.86
C PHE A 16 -3.95 -0.60 6.21
N ASN A 17 -5.07 -0.23 5.58
CA ASN A 17 -5.94 -1.20 4.91
C ASN A 17 -5.21 -1.92 3.78
N THR A 18 -4.39 -1.20 3.00
CA THR A 18 -3.58 -1.80 1.94
C THR A 18 -2.61 -2.84 2.52
N ALA A 19 -1.83 -2.46 3.54
CA ALA A 19 -0.88 -3.38 4.19
C ALA A 19 -1.59 -4.61 4.77
N LYS A 20 -2.74 -4.43 5.43
CA LYS A 20 -3.55 -5.50 5.98
C LYS A 20 -4.07 -6.45 4.89
N THR A 21 -4.74 -5.92 3.87
CA THR A 21 -5.30 -6.74 2.79
C THR A 21 -4.21 -7.46 2.01
N THR A 22 -3.04 -6.85 1.79
CA THR A 22 -1.92 -7.53 1.14
C THR A 22 -1.35 -8.65 2.01
N ALA A 23 -1.16 -8.42 3.32
CA ALA A 23 -0.73 -9.48 4.23
C ALA A 23 -1.71 -10.67 4.26
N GLU A 24 -3.03 -10.40 4.27
CA GLU A 24 -4.07 -11.43 4.16
C GLU A 24 -4.00 -12.17 2.81
N THR A 25 -3.87 -11.43 1.70
CA THR A 25 -3.79 -11.97 0.33
C THR A 25 -2.61 -12.94 0.18
N TYR A 26 -1.47 -12.63 0.78
CA TYR A 26 -0.26 -13.43 0.72
C TYR A 26 -0.13 -14.45 1.86
N GLY A 27 -1.16 -14.62 2.69
CA GLY A 27 -1.17 -15.61 3.79
C GLY A 27 -0.19 -15.31 4.92
N LEU A 28 0.16 -14.03 5.13
CA LEU A 28 1.14 -13.56 6.11
C LEU A 28 0.50 -13.17 7.47
N GLY A 29 -0.80 -13.38 7.63
CA GLY A 29 -1.52 -13.06 8.85
C GLY A 29 -1.44 -11.57 9.19
N THR A 30 -0.86 -11.23 10.35
CA THR A 30 -0.73 -9.85 10.84
C THR A 30 0.64 -9.23 10.55
N ASP A 31 1.43 -9.80 9.65
CA ASP A 31 2.70 -9.18 9.21
C ASP A 31 2.43 -8.02 8.24
N TYR A 32 1.97 -6.90 8.82
CA TYR A 32 1.67 -5.68 8.07
C TYR A 32 2.92 -5.03 7.47
N LEU A 33 4.10 -5.29 8.03
CA LEU A 33 5.36 -4.81 7.47
C LEU A 33 5.64 -5.49 6.13
N ALA A 34 5.51 -6.81 6.08
CA ALA A 34 5.61 -7.56 4.84
C ALA A 34 4.51 -7.17 3.85
N GLY A 35 3.25 -7.03 4.31
CA GLY A 35 2.14 -6.57 3.48
C GLY A 35 2.37 -5.20 2.85
N ALA A 36 2.86 -4.23 3.63
CA ALA A 36 3.20 -2.89 3.13
C ALA A 36 4.33 -2.93 2.09
N ASN A 37 5.39 -3.71 2.34
CA ASN A 37 6.52 -3.86 1.41
C ASN A 37 6.09 -4.48 0.07
N ILE A 38 5.26 -5.54 0.12
CA ILE A 38 4.74 -6.20 -1.08
C ILE A 38 3.86 -5.24 -1.88
N ALA A 39 2.91 -4.56 -1.23
CA ALA A 39 2.00 -3.63 -1.91
C ALA A 39 2.76 -2.47 -2.59
N ALA A 40 3.75 -1.91 -1.91
CA ALA A 40 4.59 -0.85 -2.48
C ALA A 40 5.42 -1.36 -3.66
N PHE A 41 5.99 -2.57 -3.55
CA PHE A 41 6.74 -3.20 -4.62
C PHE A 41 5.87 -3.47 -5.84
N GLU A 42 4.69 -4.08 -5.68
CA GLU A 42 3.76 -4.37 -6.77
C GLU A 42 3.36 -3.10 -7.52
N ASN A 43 3.04 -2.01 -6.80
CA ASN A 43 2.66 -0.75 -7.43
C ASN A 43 3.78 -0.21 -8.34
N VAL A 44 5.01 -0.16 -7.83
CA VAL A 44 6.18 0.32 -8.60
C VAL A 44 6.51 -0.65 -9.73
N ALA A 45 6.54 -1.95 -9.48
CA ALA A 45 6.83 -2.97 -10.49
C ALA A 45 5.83 -2.94 -11.65
N ASN A 46 4.53 -2.80 -11.35
CA ASN A 46 3.49 -2.65 -12.36
C ASN A 46 3.70 -1.39 -13.21
N ALA A 47 4.07 -0.27 -12.58
CA ALA A 47 4.39 0.96 -13.30
C ALA A 47 5.64 0.81 -14.19
N MET A 48 6.70 0.15 -13.69
CA MET A 48 7.91 -0.14 -14.47
C MET A 48 7.62 -1.05 -15.66
N ILE A 49 6.83 -2.11 -15.48
CA ILE A 49 6.41 -3.02 -16.56
C ILE A 49 5.60 -2.25 -17.61
N ALA A 50 4.69 -1.38 -17.18
CA ALA A 50 3.85 -0.59 -18.09
C ALA A 50 4.66 0.45 -18.89
N GLN A 51 5.71 1.03 -18.30
CA GLN A 51 6.61 1.96 -18.99
C GLN A 51 7.60 1.25 -19.92
N GLY A 52 7.88 -0.04 -19.69
CA GLY A 52 8.84 -0.81 -20.46
C GLY A 52 10.29 -0.46 -20.10
N ILE A 53 11.23 -0.85 -20.96
CA ILE A 53 12.64 -0.47 -20.82
C ILE A 53 12.81 0.92 -21.42
N VAL A 54 13.13 1.90 -20.57
CA VAL A 54 13.39 3.30 -20.91
C VAL A 54 14.82 3.71 -20.57
#